data_AF-A0A8T5DKQ3-F1
#
_entry.id   AF-A0A8T5DKQ3-F1
#
_cell.length_a   1.000
_cell.length_b   1.000
_cell.length_c   1.000
_cell.angle_alpha   90.00
_cell.angle_beta   90.00
_cell.angle_gamma   90.00
#
_symmetry.space_group_name_H-M   'P 1'
#
loop_
_entity.id
_entity.type
_entity.pdbx_description
1 polymer ?
#
loop_
_entity_poly.entity_id
_entity_poly.type
_entity_poly.pdbx_seq_one_letter_code
_entity_poly.pdbx_strand_id
1 'polypeptide(L)'
;MDKFVLTENFINGYKRKKPPFGFNGLGLLVYMRTYSRIKENGKNERWWETIQRVVEGTYNMQKEWIEQHQLGWNPWQAQNSAQEMYERMWSMKFLPPGRGLWAMGTAITEEKKLYAALNNCAFVSTSTLKQDYSKPFTFLMDASMLGVGVGFDVKGAGEIIIKGINRDRNEETFQIPDTREGWVESLELLLESYFHGTAPMKFDYSLIRGLGEPIKGFGGVASGYTPLEEVHDTVSEVLEKNTGEPITVTTIVDIMNLIGKCVVAGNVRRCLPKWYEVLTEDGFKKMEEITRNDKVLTADGYKQVLNTFDSGEQKVLKIKTLNGTEYEATEKHTLLVYNQDNGFEWKMVKDIDKDKDFLVKQKK
;
A
#
# COMPACT_ATOMS: atom_id res chain seq x y z
N MET A 1 10.94 -19.30 22.34
CA MET A 1 11.45 -20.32 21.41
C MET A 1 12.56 -19.70 20.61
N ASP A 2 13.68 -20.40 20.47
CA ASP A 2 14.79 -19.90 19.65
C ASP A 2 14.38 -19.87 18.19
N LYS A 3 14.71 -18.80 17.48
CA LYS A 3 14.45 -18.68 16.05
C LYS A 3 15.35 -19.64 15.26
N PHE A 4 14.84 -20.12 14.14
CA PHE A 4 15.64 -20.81 13.14
C PHE A 4 16.58 -19.81 12.46
N VAL A 5 17.85 -20.20 12.30
CA VAL A 5 18.89 -19.40 11.65
C VAL A 5 19.70 -20.32 10.75
N LEU A 6 20.00 -19.91 9.52
CA LEU A 6 20.88 -20.65 8.63
C LEU A 6 22.31 -20.67 9.19
N THR A 7 23.02 -21.78 9.04
CA THR A 7 24.41 -21.85 9.52
C THR A 7 25.29 -20.76 8.90
N GLU A 8 26.14 -20.12 9.72
CA GLU A 8 26.98 -19.03 9.25
C GLU A 8 27.98 -19.48 8.16
N ASN A 9 28.50 -20.71 8.29
CA ASN A 9 29.37 -21.33 7.29
C ASN A 9 28.70 -21.40 5.91
N PHE A 10 27.41 -21.74 5.84
CA PHE A 10 26.66 -21.77 4.60
C PHE A 10 26.49 -20.35 4.01
N ILE A 11 26.04 -19.39 4.83
CA ILE A 11 25.81 -18.01 4.38
C ILE A 11 27.10 -17.31 3.93
N ASN A 12 28.23 -17.57 4.59
CA ASN A 12 29.53 -17.02 4.22
C ASN A 12 29.90 -17.34 2.76
N GLY A 13 29.42 -18.46 2.22
CA GLY A 13 29.56 -18.83 0.81
C GLY A 13 28.88 -17.87 -0.18
N TYR A 14 27.99 -16.98 0.26
CA TYR A 14 27.20 -16.09 -0.61
C TYR A 14 27.51 -14.59 -0.43
N LYS A 15 28.10 -14.17 0.70
CA LYS A 15 28.36 -12.75 1.04
C LYS A 15 29.14 -11.98 -0.04
N ARG A 16 30.02 -12.68 -0.77
CA ARG A 16 30.88 -12.12 -1.83
C ARG A 16 30.51 -12.59 -3.24
N LYS A 17 29.49 -13.44 -3.40
CA LYS A 17 29.06 -13.91 -4.72
C LYS A 17 28.23 -12.83 -5.40
N LYS A 18 28.49 -12.61 -6.70
CA LYS A 18 27.67 -11.71 -7.51
C LYS A 18 26.30 -12.37 -7.77
N PRO A 19 25.18 -11.75 -7.38
CA PRO A 19 23.85 -12.29 -7.63
C PRO A 19 23.55 -12.40 -9.13
N PRO A 20 22.77 -13.39 -9.58
CA PRO A 20 22.61 -13.73 -10.99
C PRO A 20 21.49 -12.90 -11.64
N PHE A 21 21.41 -11.61 -11.31
CA PHE A 21 20.40 -10.74 -11.90
C PHE A 21 20.62 -10.60 -13.41
N GLY A 22 19.58 -10.93 -14.19
CA GLY A 22 19.57 -10.82 -15.64
C GLY A 22 19.29 -9.41 -16.15
N PHE A 23 19.01 -9.33 -17.46
CA PHE A 23 18.58 -8.10 -18.16
C PHE A 23 19.57 -6.94 -18.03
N ASN A 24 20.87 -7.22 -18.20
CA ASN A 24 21.95 -6.22 -18.14
C ASN A 24 21.94 -5.35 -16.87
N GLY A 25 21.56 -5.94 -15.73
CA GLY A 25 21.52 -5.26 -14.43
C GLY A 25 20.18 -4.59 -14.10
N LEU A 26 19.21 -4.59 -15.00
CA LEU A 26 17.86 -4.08 -14.71
C LEU A 26 17.21 -4.83 -13.54
N GLY A 27 17.40 -6.16 -13.46
CA GLY A 27 16.89 -6.96 -12.36
C GLY A 27 17.44 -6.52 -11.00
N LEU A 28 18.73 -6.16 -10.94
CA LEU A 28 19.37 -5.66 -9.73
C LEU A 28 18.81 -4.29 -9.35
N LEU A 29 18.60 -3.41 -10.31
CA LEU A 29 18.01 -2.09 -10.08
C LEU A 29 16.59 -2.19 -9.52
N VAL A 30 15.76 -3.05 -10.10
CA VAL A 30 14.39 -3.31 -9.61
C VAL A 30 14.42 -3.85 -8.18
N TYR A 31 15.31 -4.81 -7.90
CA TYR A 31 15.51 -5.34 -6.55
C TYR A 31 15.89 -4.26 -5.54
N MET A 32 16.93 -3.46 -5.83
CA MET A 32 17.41 -2.41 -4.92
C MET A 32 16.33 -1.36 -4.63
N ARG A 33 15.49 -1.03 -5.62
CA ARG A 33 14.41 -0.05 -5.46
C ARG A 33 13.20 -0.60 -4.68
N THR A 34 12.91 -1.90 -4.82
CA THR A 34 11.57 -2.43 -4.52
C THR A 34 11.56 -3.48 -3.40
N TYR A 35 12.62 -4.28 -3.28
CA TYR A 35 12.65 -5.45 -2.38
C TYR A 35 13.76 -5.36 -1.33
N SER A 36 14.82 -4.62 -1.61
CA SER A 36 15.89 -4.35 -0.65
C SER A 36 15.36 -3.42 0.45
N ARG A 37 15.39 -3.90 1.70
CA ARG A 37 14.97 -3.10 2.85
C ARG A 37 16.15 -2.28 3.39
N ILE A 38 15.84 -1.15 3.99
CA ILE A 38 16.82 -0.36 4.75
C ILE A 38 17.05 -1.06 6.10
N LYS A 39 18.30 -1.40 6.38
CA LYS A 39 18.75 -1.96 7.66
C LYS A 39 18.90 -0.85 8.70
N GLU A 40 19.07 -1.23 9.97
CA GLU A 40 19.28 -0.26 11.08
C GLU A 40 20.47 0.66 10.86
N ASN A 41 21.51 0.18 10.16
CA ASN A 41 22.68 0.97 9.79
C ASN A 41 22.47 1.89 8.57
N GLY A 42 21.22 2.07 8.13
CA GLY A 42 20.84 2.92 7.00
C GLY A 42 21.17 2.35 5.62
N LYS A 43 21.84 1.20 5.53
CA LYS A 43 22.20 0.58 4.24
C LYS A 43 21.10 -0.37 3.77
N ASN A 44 20.94 -0.43 2.46
CA ASN A 44 20.11 -1.42 1.79
C ASN A 44 20.61 -2.85 2.06
N GLU A 45 19.66 -3.78 2.20
CA GLU A 45 19.92 -5.21 2.14
C GLU A 45 20.58 -5.59 0.80
N ARG A 46 21.54 -6.50 0.87
CA ARG A 46 22.06 -7.21 -0.30
C ARG A 46 21.20 -8.44 -0.57
N TRP A 47 21.25 -8.94 -1.80
CA TRP A 47 20.44 -10.08 -2.22
C TRP A 47 20.55 -11.29 -1.28
N TRP A 48 21.76 -11.62 -0.85
CA TRP A 48 22.01 -12.73 0.07
C TRP A 48 21.36 -12.52 1.45
N GLU A 49 21.26 -11.27 1.93
CA GLU A 49 20.61 -10.89 3.19
C GLU A 49 19.09 -11.00 3.05
N THR A 50 18.53 -10.50 1.95
CA THR A 50 17.08 -10.62 1.67
C THR A 50 16.66 -12.09 1.59
N ILE A 51 17.41 -12.94 0.86
CA ILE A 51 17.08 -14.37 0.79
C ILE A 51 17.23 -15.04 2.16
N GLN A 52 18.27 -14.70 2.93
CA GLN A 52 18.44 -15.24 4.28
C GLN A 52 17.22 -14.92 5.14
N ARG A 53 16.83 -13.64 5.21
CA ARG A 53 15.66 -13.18 5.97
C ARG A 53 14.39 -13.92 5.57
N VAL A 54 14.14 -14.06 4.27
CA VAL A 54 12.93 -14.70 3.76
C VAL A 54 12.90 -16.20 4.10
N VAL A 55 14.03 -16.90 3.93
CA VAL A 55 14.13 -18.33 4.25
C VAL A 55 14.01 -18.53 5.77
N GLU A 56 14.75 -17.79 6.57
CA GLU A 56 14.68 -17.90 8.04
C GLU A 56 13.28 -17.58 8.56
N GLY A 57 12.61 -16.53 8.06
CA GLY A 57 11.22 -16.22 8.40
C GLY A 57 10.25 -17.36 8.05
N THR A 58 10.44 -17.99 6.89
CA THR A 58 9.62 -19.14 6.49
C THR A 58 9.78 -20.31 7.47
N TYR A 59 11.02 -20.62 7.86
CA TYR A 59 11.31 -21.71 8.78
C TYR A 59 10.97 -21.38 10.23
N ASN A 60 11.00 -20.11 10.65
CA ASN A 60 10.47 -19.67 11.94
C ASN A 60 8.98 -19.96 12.04
N MET A 61 8.20 -19.55 11.03
CA MET A 61 6.76 -19.81 10.98
C MET A 61 6.45 -21.31 10.99
N GLN A 62 7.21 -22.12 10.24
CA GLN A 62 7.07 -23.57 10.25
C GLN A 62 7.42 -24.19 11.62
N LYS A 63 8.52 -23.73 12.23
CA LYS A 63 8.97 -24.19 13.54
C LYS A 63 7.93 -23.89 14.62
N GLU A 64 7.42 -22.65 14.66
CA GLU A 64 6.37 -22.24 15.59
C GLU A 64 5.15 -23.17 15.49
N TRP A 65 4.68 -23.47 14.27
CA TRP A 65 3.56 -24.38 14.06
C TRP A 65 3.85 -25.80 14.58
N ILE A 66 5.00 -26.36 14.21
CA ILE A 66 5.40 -27.72 14.59
C ILE A 66 5.53 -27.86 16.10
N GLU A 67 6.12 -26.87 16.77
CA GLU A 67 6.31 -26.90 18.22
C GLU A 67 4.98 -26.70 18.97
N GLN A 68 4.11 -25.79 18.50
CA GLN A 68 2.77 -25.59 19.09
C GLN A 68 1.91 -26.85 19.02
N HIS A 69 2.06 -27.64 17.96
CA HIS A 69 1.29 -28.87 17.74
C HIS A 69 2.05 -30.15 18.13
N GLN A 70 3.23 -30.02 18.76
CA GLN A 70 4.05 -31.15 19.23
C GLN A 70 4.38 -32.19 18.14
N LEU A 71 4.60 -31.73 16.90
CA LEU A 71 4.83 -32.61 15.74
C LEU A 71 6.29 -33.09 15.62
N GLY A 72 7.19 -32.60 16.47
CA GLY A 72 8.61 -32.97 16.50
C GLY A 72 9.46 -32.18 15.49
N TRP A 73 10.21 -31.18 15.97
CA TRP A 73 11.12 -30.40 15.13
C TRP A 73 12.46 -31.12 14.94
N ASN A 74 12.82 -31.44 13.69
CA ASN A 74 14.15 -31.98 13.36
C ASN A 74 15.07 -30.86 12.83
N PRO A 75 16.03 -30.37 13.63
CA PRO A 75 16.88 -29.25 13.24
C PRO A 75 17.82 -29.57 12.07
N TRP A 76 18.25 -30.83 11.91
CA TRP A 76 19.14 -31.24 10.82
C TRP A 76 18.39 -31.27 9.48
N GLN A 77 17.18 -31.84 9.48
CA GLN A 77 16.32 -31.83 8.30
C GLN A 77 15.98 -30.39 7.90
N ALA A 78 15.61 -29.54 8.86
CA ALA A 78 15.29 -28.14 8.61
C ALA A 78 16.48 -27.36 8.03
N GLN A 79 17.71 -27.56 8.54
CA GLN A 79 18.91 -26.95 7.95
C GLN A 79 19.11 -27.38 6.50
N ASN A 80 19.02 -28.68 6.22
CA ASN A 80 19.22 -29.20 4.88
C ASN A 80 18.19 -28.61 3.88
N SER A 81 16.90 -28.65 4.22
CA SER A 81 15.86 -28.12 3.34
C SER A 81 15.89 -26.59 3.22
N ALA A 82 16.28 -25.87 4.27
CA ALA A 82 16.40 -24.40 4.23
C ALA A 82 17.58 -23.96 3.34
N GLN A 83 18.70 -24.68 3.40
CA GLN A 83 19.86 -24.42 2.54
C GLN A 83 19.51 -24.68 1.06
N GLU A 84 18.76 -25.74 0.76
CA GLU A 84 18.26 -26.00 -0.58
C GLU A 84 17.30 -24.88 -1.06
N MET A 85 16.36 -24.46 -0.21
CA MET A 85 15.45 -23.35 -0.49
C MET A 85 16.24 -22.07 -0.80
N TYR A 86 17.23 -21.75 0.05
CA TYR A 86 18.10 -20.60 -0.11
C TYR A 86 18.85 -20.63 -1.44
N GLU A 87 19.47 -21.75 -1.79
CA GLU A 87 20.22 -21.86 -3.05
C GLU A 87 19.31 -21.66 -4.26
N ARG A 88 18.12 -22.27 -4.25
CA ARG A 88 17.14 -22.13 -5.33
C ARG A 88 16.62 -20.70 -5.47
N MET A 89 16.38 -20.00 -4.35
CA MET A 89 15.99 -18.59 -4.35
C MET A 89 17.13 -17.67 -4.79
N TRP A 90 18.33 -17.87 -4.24
CA TRP A 90 19.51 -17.10 -4.61
C TRP A 90 19.74 -17.17 -6.12
N SER A 91 19.63 -18.39 -6.68
CA SER A 91 19.81 -18.68 -8.10
C SER A 91 18.60 -18.33 -8.97
N MET A 92 17.55 -17.74 -8.37
CA MET A 92 16.32 -17.32 -9.04
C MET A 92 15.58 -18.47 -9.75
N LYS A 93 15.76 -19.71 -9.31
CA LYS A 93 15.00 -20.87 -9.81
C LYS A 93 13.54 -20.82 -9.38
N PHE A 94 13.26 -20.23 -8.22
CA PHE A 94 11.93 -19.79 -7.81
C PHE A 94 12.08 -18.58 -6.90
N LEU A 95 11.03 -17.77 -6.81
CA LEU A 95 10.92 -16.69 -5.83
C LEU A 95 9.50 -16.69 -5.26
N PRO A 96 9.31 -16.28 -4.00
CA PRO A 96 7.97 -15.98 -3.51
C PRO A 96 7.43 -14.73 -4.24
N PRO A 97 6.13 -14.43 -4.09
CA PRO A 97 5.57 -13.17 -4.57
C PRO A 97 6.35 -11.97 -4.03
N GLY A 98 6.29 -10.81 -4.70
CA GLY A 98 7.00 -9.61 -4.28
C GLY A 98 6.76 -9.21 -2.81
N ARG A 99 5.53 -9.43 -2.31
CA ARG A 99 5.20 -9.30 -0.88
C ARG A 99 5.98 -10.23 0.03
N GLY A 100 6.14 -11.48 -0.37
CA GLY A 100 6.98 -12.44 0.36
C GLY A 100 8.44 -11.99 0.44
N LEU A 101 8.99 -11.46 -0.65
CA LEU A 101 10.35 -10.89 -0.63
C LEU A 101 10.46 -9.68 0.31
N TRP A 102 9.45 -8.81 0.34
CA TRP A 102 9.45 -7.59 1.14
C TRP A 102 9.16 -7.80 2.63
N ALA A 103 8.22 -8.69 2.97
CA ALA A 103 7.65 -8.79 4.32
C ALA A 103 8.06 -10.03 5.12
N MET A 104 8.39 -11.16 4.47
CA MET A 104 8.73 -12.38 5.20
C MET A 104 9.98 -12.20 6.05
N GLY A 105 9.95 -12.69 7.29
CA GLY A 105 11.06 -12.59 8.24
C GLY A 105 11.33 -11.16 8.76
N THR A 106 10.43 -10.21 8.50
CA THR A 106 10.50 -8.87 9.06
C THR A 106 9.67 -8.76 10.35
N ALA A 107 9.77 -7.65 11.08
CA ALA A 107 8.89 -7.37 12.22
C ALA A 107 7.38 -7.46 11.87
N ILE A 108 6.99 -7.25 10.60
CA ILE A 108 5.59 -7.41 10.14
C ILE A 108 5.09 -8.84 10.40
N THR A 109 5.89 -9.85 10.06
CA THR A 109 5.52 -11.26 10.22
C THR A 109 5.97 -11.82 11.56
N GLU A 110 7.15 -11.44 12.03
CA GLU A 110 7.79 -12.06 13.21
C GLU A 110 7.22 -11.51 14.53
N GLU A 111 6.95 -10.20 14.59
CA GLU A 111 6.51 -9.53 15.82
C GLU A 111 5.01 -9.24 15.77
N LYS A 112 4.55 -8.61 14.68
CA LYS A 112 3.14 -8.21 14.53
C LYS A 112 2.22 -9.37 14.10
N LYS A 113 2.79 -10.49 13.66
CA LYS A 113 2.04 -11.67 13.18
C LYS A 113 1.01 -11.32 12.08
N LEU A 114 1.27 -10.28 11.29
CA LEU A 114 0.40 -9.81 10.19
C LEU A 114 0.68 -10.57 8.91
N TYR A 115 0.34 -11.86 8.89
CA TYR A 115 0.61 -12.75 7.74
C TYR A 115 -0.20 -12.40 6.49
N ALA A 116 -1.31 -11.68 6.62
CA ALA A 116 -2.03 -11.11 5.48
C ALA A 116 -1.12 -10.23 4.59
N ALA A 117 -0.06 -9.63 5.15
CA ALA A 117 0.94 -8.88 4.39
C ALA A 117 1.70 -9.73 3.36
N LEU A 118 1.69 -11.07 3.48
CA LEU A 118 2.32 -12.00 2.55
C LEU A 118 1.42 -12.37 1.36
N ASN A 119 0.12 -12.07 1.45
CA ASN A 119 -0.87 -12.40 0.42
C ASN A 119 -1.08 -11.19 -0.50
N ASN A 120 -0.95 -11.38 -1.82
CA ASN A 120 -1.14 -10.30 -2.79
C ASN A 120 -2.61 -10.03 -3.08
N CYS A 121 -3.42 -11.08 -3.12
CA CYS A 121 -4.79 -11.01 -3.60
C CYS A 121 -5.71 -11.80 -2.66
N ALA A 122 -6.96 -11.36 -2.57
CA ALA A 122 -8.02 -12.04 -1.87
C ALA A 122 -9.31 -11.96 -2.70
N PHE A 123 -10.30 -12.74 -2.28
CA PHE A 123 -11.65 -12.67 -2.82
C PHE A 123 -12.64 -12.68 -1.66
N VAL A 124 -13.67 -11.84 -1.73
CA VAL A 124 -14.77 -11.84 -0.78
C VAL A 124 -16.09 -11.96 -1.52
N SER A 125 -16.91 -12.95 -1.13
CA SER A 125 -18.24 -13.11 -1.70
C SER A 125 -19.24 -12.25 -0.94
N THR A 126 -20.21 -11.68 -1.65
CA THR A 126 -21.36 -11.03 -1.02
C THR A 126 -22.54 -11.98 -0.86
N SER A 127 -22.41 -13.27 -1.21
CA SER A 127 -23.51 -14.24 -1.04
C SER A 127 -23.94 -14.44 0.41
N THR A 128 -23.10 -14.06 1.39
CA THR A 128 -23.41 -14.15 2.83
C THR A 128 -23.94 -12.83 3.41
N LEU A 129 -24.31 -11.86 2.57
CA LEU A 129 -24.70 -10.52 3.01
C LEU A 129 -25.89 -10.55 3.99
N LYS A 130 -26.78 -11.53 3.87
CA LYS A 130 -27.91 -11.70 4.79
C LYS A 130 -27.50 -12.12 6.21
N GLN A 131 -26.41 -12.86 6.34
CA GLN A 131 -25.90 -13.37 7.61
C GLN A 131 -24.90 -12.40 8.24
N ASP A 132 -24.07 -11.80 7.40
CA ASP A 132 -22.87 -11.08 7.83
C ASP A 132 -22.94 -9.56 7.59
N TYR A 133 -23.97 -9.07 6.89
CA TYR A 133 -24.23 -7.65 6.67
C TYR A 133 -22.98 -6.87 6.21
N SER A 134 -22.37 -6.05 7.05
CA SER A 134 -21.22 -5.23 6.68
C SER A 134 -19.94 -6.02 6.37
N LYS A 135 -19.78 -7.27 6.82
CA LYS A 135 -18.48 -7.97 6.78
C LYS A 135 -17.81 -8.06 5.40
N PRO A 136 -18.52 -8.29 4.28
CA PRO A 136 -17.87 -8.31 2.98
C PRO A 136 -17.18 -6.98 2.65
N PHE A 137 -17.79 -5.85 3.03
CA PHE A 137 -17.26 -4.51 2.81
C PHE A 137 -16.09 -4.20 3.75
N THR A 138 -16.23 -4.55 5.03
CA THR A 138 -15.17 -4.33 6.02
C THR A 138 -13.95 -5.20 5.73
N PHE A 139 -14.13 -6.45 5.27
CA PHE A 139 -13.05 -7.30 4.78
C PHE A 139 -12.33 -6.66 3.59
N LEU A 140 -13.06 -6.10 2.61
CA LEU A 140 -12.45 -5.43 1.48
C LEU A 140 -11.59 -4.25 1.94
N MET A 141 -12.11 -3.41 2.83
CA MET A 141 -11.39 -2.26 3.38
C MET A 141 -10.13 -2.70 4.10
N ASP A 142 -10.27 -3.66 5.01
CA ASP A 142 -9.19 -4.13 5.87
C ASP A 142 -8.04 -4.76 5.07
N ALA A 143 -8.37 -5.68 4.16
CA ALA A 143 -7.40 -6.33 3.29
C ALA A 143 -6.75 -5.32 2.33
N SER A 144 -7.52 -4.39 1.77
CA SER A 144 -6.98 -3.35 0.87
C SER A 144 -6.01 -2.41 1.61
N MET A 145 -6.24 -2.08 2.87
CA MET A 145 -5.32 -1.28 3.69
C MET A 145 -4.00 -2.00 4.00
N LEU A 146 -4.02 -3.33 4.03
CA LEU A 146 -2.80 -4.15 4.04
C LEU A 146 -2.15 -4.27 2.65
N GLY A 147 -2.75 -3.63 1.65
CA GLY A 147 -2.39 -3.58 0.23
C GLY A 147 -2.72 -4.87 -0.54
N VAL A 148 -3.62 -5.69 -0.02
CA VAL A 148 -4.13 -6.88 -0.71
C VAL A 148 -5.15 -6.42 -1.76
N GLY A 149 -5.01 -6.87 -3.01
CA GLY A 149 -6.04 -6.64 -4.02
C GLY A 149 -7.23 -7.57 -3.80
N VAL A 150 -8.42 -7.01 -3.56
CA VAL A 150 -9.62 -7.81 -3.24
C VAL A 150 -10.56 -7.83 -4.43
N GLY A 151 -10.78 -9.02 -5.00
CA GLY A 151 -11.91 -9.25 -5.90
C GLY A 151 -13.19 -9.51 -5.10
N PHE A 152 -14.34 -9.16 -5.66
CA PHE A 152 -15.63 -9.44 -5.03
C PHE A 152 -16.70 -9.82 -6.05
N ASP A 153 -17.74 -10.51 -5.61
CA ASP A 153 -18.96 -10.73 -6.38
C ASP A 153 -20.12 -9.88 -5.85
N VAL A 154 -21.22 -9.89 -6.58
CA VAL A 154 -22.46 -9.15 -6.26
C VAL A 154 -23.63 -10.10 -5.97
N LYS A 155 -23.34 -11.32 -5.51
CA LYS A 155 -24.37 -12.35 -5.26
C LYS A 155 -25.29 -11.99 -4.09
N GLY A 156 -24.89 -11.05 -3.23
CA GLY A 156 -25.73 -10.52 -2.16
C GLY A 156 -26.81 -9.53 -2.61
N ALA A 157 -26.90 -9.22 -3.90
CA ALA A 157 -27.93 -8.31 -4.40
C ALA A 157 -29.32 -8.87 -4.11
N GLY A 158 -30.18 -8.04 -3.50
CA GLY A 158 -31.54 -8.39 -3.11
C GLY A 158 -31.66 -9.17 -1.78
N GLU A 159 -30.56 -9.55 -1.14
CA GLU A 159 -30.59 -10.40 0.07
C GLU A 159 -31.00 -9.64 1.34
N ILE A 160 -30.77 -8.32 1.39
CA ILE A 160 -31.13 -7.43 2.49
C ILE A 160 -31.89 -6.20 1.99
N ILE A 161 -32.75 -5.65 2.86
CA ILE A 161 -33.38 -4.34 2.67
C ILE A 161 -32.58 -3.30 3.44
N ILE A 162 -32.23 -2.19 2.79
CA ILE A 162 -31.58 -1.06 3.46
C ILE A 162 -32.67 -0.32 4.26
N LYS A 163 -32.61 -0.37 5.59
CA LYS A 163 -33.65 0.20 6.45
C LYS A 163 -33.57 1.71 6.60
N GLY A 164 -32.40 2.30 6.30
CA GLY A 164 -32.12 3.71 6.58
C GLY A 164 -31.73 3.92 8.04
N ILE A 165 -31.51 5.16 8.45
CA ILE A 165 -31.20 5.50 9.85
C ILE A 165 -32.48 5.87 10.63
N ASN A 166 -32.52 5.53 11.91
CA ASN A 166 -33.63 5.90 12.80
C ASN A 166 -33.38 7.29 13.41
N ARG A 167 -33.99 8.32 12.81
CA ARG A 167 -33.86 9.72 13.23
C ARG A 167 -34.61 10.08 14.51
N ASP A 168 -35.42 9.18 15.05
CA ASP A 168 -36.07 9.36 16.35
C ASP A 168 -35.12 9.04 17.53
N ARG A 169 -33.96 8.43 17.24
CA ARG A 169 -32.92 8.14 18.23
C ARG A 169 -31.87 9.24 18.27
N ASN A 170 -31.28 9.43 19.44
CA ASN A 170 -30.13 10.31 19.59
C ASN A 170 -28.94 9.80 18.77
N GLU A 171 -28.23 10.72 18.14
CA GLU A 171 -27.00 10.46 17.41
C GLU A 171 -25.93 9.83 18.33
N GLU A 172 -25.29 8.77 17.87
CA GLU A 172 -24.18 8.11 18.54
C GLU A 172 -22.86 8.61 17.96
N THR A 173 -21.94 9.06 18.82
CA THR A 173 -20.62 9.53 18.37
C THR A 173 -19.57 8.45 18.56
N PHE A 174 -18.83 8.13 17.51
CA PHE A 174 -17.68 7.24 17.54
C PHE A 174 -16.40 8.03 17.26
N GLN A 175 -15.50 8.07 18.25
CA GLN A 175 -14.17 8.65 18.09
C GLN A 175 -13.23 7.61 17.50
N ILE A 176 -12.75 7.86 16.28
CA ILE A 176 -12.03 6.88 15.49
C ILE A 176 -10.59 6.78 15.98
N PRO A 177 -10.12 5.63 16.49
CA PRO A 177 -8.72 5.48 16.87
C PRO A 177 -7.82 5.53 15.63
N ASP A 178 -6.59 6.03 15.79
CA ASP A 178 -5.58 6.18 14.73
C ASP A 178 -4.94 4.84 14.31
N THR A 179 -5.79 3.88 13.96
CA THR A 179 -5.46 2.52 13.58
C THR A 179 -6.25 2.12 12.34
N ARG A 180 -5.73 1.13 11.61
CA ARG A 180 -6.44 0.53 10.46
C ARG A 180 -7.78 -0.05 10.92
N GLU A 181 -7.76 -0.73 12.06
CA GLU A 181 -8.93 -1.38 12.66
C GLU A 181 -10.00 -0.34 13.01
N GLY A 182 -9.61 0.85 13.50
CA GLY A 182 -10.53 1.95 13.77
C GLY A 182 -11.25 2.47 12.54
N TRP A 183 -10.53 2.58 11.41
CA TRP A 183 -11.14 3.00 10.14
C TRP A 183 -12.13 1.95 9.61
N VAL A 184 -11.82 0.66 9.81
CA VAL A 184 -12.71 -0.44 9.41
C VAL A 184 -13.95 -0.47 10.29
N GLU A 185 -13.80 -0.29 11.60
CA GLU A 185 -14.89 -0.23 12.57
C GLU A 185 -15.81 0.97 12.32
N SER A 186 -15.27 2.12 11.93
CA SER A 186 -16.12 3.29 11.59
C SER A 186 -16.99 3.03 10.37
N LEU A 187 -16.45 2.36 9.34
CA LEU A 187 -17.23 1.96 8.17
C LEU A 187 -18.28 0.88 8.54
N GLU A 188 -17.91 -0.07 9.40
CA GLU A 188 -18.83 -1.09 9.91
C GLU A 188 -20.03 -0.45 10.61
N LEU A 189 -19.79 0.44 11.57
CA LEU A 189 -20.84 1.16 12.30
C LEU A 189 -21.74 1.96 11.36
N LEU A 190 -21.18 2.62 10.35
CA LEU A 190 -21.96 3.32 9.34
C LEU A 190 -22.89 2.36 8.57
N LEU A 191 -22.33 1.29 8.00
CA LEU A 191 -23.10 0.32 7.21
C LEU A 191 -24.19 -0.36 8.04
N GLU A 192 -23.84 -0.81 9.25
CA GLU A 192 -24.78 -1.46 10.16
C GLU A 192 -25.91 -0.52 10.59
N SER A 193 -25.64 0.78 10.75
CA SER A 193 -26.69 1.73 11.10
C SER A 193 -27.81 1.79 10.06
N TYR A 194 -27.45 1.76 8.78
CA TYR A 194 -28.36 1.75 7.64
C TYR A 194 -28.99 0.37 7.38
N PHE A 195 -28.24 -0.72 7.54
CA PHE A 195 -28.76 -2.08 7.34
C PHE A 195 -29.73 -2.51 8.45
N HIS A 196 -29.56 -1.99 9.67
CA HIS A 196 -30.36 -2.36 10.82
C HIS A 196 -31.39 -1.32 11.26
N GLY A 197 -31.31 -0.07 10.80
CA GLY A 197 -32.23 0.97 11.26
C GLY A 197 -31.92 1.44 12.66
N THR A 198 -30.64 1.54 13.01
CA THR A 198 -30.21 2.01 14.33
C THR A 198 -30.00 3.53 14.33
N ALA A 199 -29.42 4.06 15.42
CA ALA A 199 -29.21 5.49 15.58
C ALA A 199 -28.27 6.04 14.49
N PRO A 200 -28.38 7.33 14.14
CA PRO A 200 -27.42 7.98 13.26
C PRO A 200 -26.02 7.95 13.89
N MET A 201 -25.01 7.68 13.08
CA MET A 201 -23.61 7.68 13.51
C MET A 201 -22.95 9.02 13.17
N LYS A 202 -22.26 9.61 14.15
CA LYS A 202 -21.34 10.72 13.95
C LYS A 202 -19.92 10.28 14.25
N PHE A 203 -19.00 10.65 13.37
CA PHE A 203 -17.61 10.28 13.48
C PHE A 203 -16.75 11.45 13.93
N ASP A 204 -15.95 11.23 14.98
CA ASP A 204 -14.90 12.15 15.40
C ASP A 204 -13.54 11.66 14.89
N TYR A 205 -12.97 12.42 13.96
CA TYR A 205 -11.70 12.13 13.29
C TYR A 205 -10.47 12.70 14.01
N SER A 206 -10.65 13.39 15.14
CA SER A 206 -9.61 14.19 15.80
C SER A 206 -8.36 13.42 16.24
N LEU A 207 -8.48 12.11 16.47
CA LEU A 207 -7.34 11.27 16.86
C LEU A 207 -6.49 10.82 15.66
N ILE A 208 -7.03 10.85 14.44
CA ILE A 208 -6.34 10.34 13.25
C ILE A 208 -5.16 11.26 12.91
N ARG A 209 -4.00 10.65 12.69
CA ARG A 209 -2.75 11.37 12.38
C ARG A 209 -2.88 12.25 11.14
N GLY A 210 -2.12 13.35 11.11
CA GLY A 210 -2.14 14.31 10.02
C GLY A 210 -1.58 13.78 8.70
N LEU A 211 -1.94 14.46 7.60
CA LEU A 211 -1.40 14.20 6.27
C LEU A 211 0.13 14.30 6.28
N GLY A 212 0.80 13.26 5.77
CA GLY A 212 2.25 13.21 5.66
C GLY A 212 2.97 12.61 6.88
N GLU A 213 2.26 12.28 7.95
CA GLU A 213 2.85 11.61 9.11
C GLU A 213 3.24 10.16 8.82
N PRO A 214 4.32 9.61 9.39
CA PRO A 214 4.77 8.25 9.08
C PRO A 214 3.76 7.15 9.46
N ILE A 215 3.59 6.14 8.60
CA ILE A 215 2.83 4.92 8.92
C ILE A 215 3.79 3.87 9.49
N LYS A 216 3.58 3.53 10.77
CA LYS A 216 4.42 2.54 11.47
C LYS A 216 4.09 1.11 11.01
N GLY A 217 4.92 0.52 10.17
CA GLY A 217 4.91 -0.92 9.85
C GLY A 217 4.92 -1.24 8.36
N PHE A 218 4.03 -0.62 7.58
CA PHE A 218 3.95 -0.84 6.13
C PHE A 218 4.84 0.11 5.31
N GLY A 219 5.41 1.14 5.96
CA GLY A 219 6.16 2.20 5.29
C GLY A 219 5.23 3.26 4.69
N GLY A 220 5.80 4.35 4.18
CA GLY A 220 5.02 5.46 3.61
C GLY A 220 4.53 6.48 4.63
N VAL A 221 3.62 7.34 4.19
CA VAL A 221 3.05 8.46 4.96
C VAL A 221 1.53 8.41 4.92
N ALA A 222 0.88 8.89 5.97
CA ALA A 222 -0.56 8.92 6.11
C ALA A 222 -1.21 9.93 5.17
N SER A 223 -2.45 9.67 4.77
CA SER A 223 -3.28 10.59 3.98
C SER A 223 -4.01 11.65 4.81
N GLY A 224 -3.94 11.60 6.13
CA GLY A 224 -4.91 12.29 6.99
C GLY A 224 -6.28 11.61 6.94
N TYR A 225 -7.25 12.20 7.65
CA TYR A 225 -8.61 11.64 7.80
C TYR A 225 -9.55 11.92 6.62
N THR A 226 -9.26 12.94 5.79
CA THR A 226 -10.16 13.40 4.72
C THR A 226 -10.65 12.30 3.78
N PRO A 227 -9.82 11.32 3.33
CA PRO A 227 -10.34 10.23 2.50
C PRO A 227 -11.37 9.34 3.20
N LEU A 228 -11.25 9.16 4.52
CA LEU A 228 -12.22 8.39 5.31
C LEU A 228 -13.52 9.17 5.48
N GLU A 229 -13.42 10.48 5.76
CA GLU A 229 -14.56 11.40 5.79
C GLU A 229 -15.33 11.38 4.46
N GLU A 230 -14.64 11.58 3.33
CA GLU A 230 -15.24 11.48 2.00
C GLU A 230 -15.96 10.14 1.76
N VAL A 231 -15.38 9.03 2.24
CA VAL A 231 -16.01 7.70 2.09
C VAL A 231 -17.26 7.57 2.95
N HIS A 232 -17.24 8.05 4.20
CA HIS A 232 -18.41 8.01 5.07
C HIS A 232 -19.55 8.84 4.48
N ASP A 233 -19.27 10.05 4.00
CA ASP A 233 -20.27 10.92 3.39
C ASP A 233 -20.87 10.27 2.14
N THR A 234 -20.03 9.83 1.21
CA THR A 234 -20.51 9.29 -0.07
C THR A 234 -21.24 7.95 0.12
N VAL A 235 -20.79 7.10 1.05
CA VAL A 235 -21.50 5.85 1.38
C VAL A 235 -22.85 6.16 2.02
N SER A 236 -22.94 7.16 2.91
CA SER A 236 -24.21 7.59 3.50
C SER A 236 -25.19 8.07 2.43
N GLU A 237 -24.74 8.89 1.47
CA GLU A 237 -25.57 9.34 0.34
C GLU A 237 -26.09 8.17 -0.51
N VAL A 238 -25.23 7.19 -0.80
CA VAL A 238 -25.61 5.98 -1.53
C VAL A 238 -26.65 5.17 -0.77
N LEU A 239 -26.48 4.97 0.54
CA LEU A 239 -27.40 4.18 1.37
C LEU A 239 -28.73 4.91 1.59
N GLU A 240 -28.71 6.22 1.83
CA GLU A 240 -29.91 7.05 1.99
C GLU A 240 -30.79 6.99 0.75
N LYS A 241 -30.19 7.13 -0.45
CA LYS A 241 -30.90 7.05 -1.73
C LYS A 241 -31.59 5.70 -1.98
N ASN A 242 -31.06 4.63 -1.39
CA ASN A 242 -31.57 3.26 -1.56
C ASN A 242 -32.34 2.76 -0.31
N THR A 243 -32.71 3.66 0.60
CA THR A 243 -33.48 3.29 1.80
C THR A 243 -34.88 2.79 1.45
N GLY A 244 -35.32 1.73 2.12
CA GLY A 244 -36.58 1.03 1.88
C GLY A 244 -36.51 -0.03 0.78
N GLU A 245 -35.43 -0.06 0.00
CA GLU A 245 -35.28 -0.95 -1.15
C GLU A 245 -34.31 -2.12 -0.85
N PRO A 246 -34.46 -3.25 -1.54
CA PRO A 246 -33.44 -4.30 -1.54
C PRO A 246 -32.11 -3.78 -2.08
N ILE A 247 -30.99 -4.15 -1.44
CA ILE A 247 -29.67 -3.71 -1.90
C ILE A 247 -29.40 -4.17 -3.33
N THR A 248 -28.99 -3.25 -4.21
CA THR A 248 -28.79 -3.57 -5.63
C THR A 248 -27.35 -3.97 -5.93
N VAL A 249 -27.14 -4.59 -7.10
CA VAL A 249 -25.80 -4.81 -7.65
C VAL A 249 -24.99 -3.52 -7.69
N THR A 250 -25.61 -2.43 -8.16
CA THR A 250 -24.97 -1.11 -8.25
C THR A 250 -24.57 -0.60 -6.88
N THR A 251 -25.45 -0.69 -5.88
CA THR A 251 -25.16 -0.27 -4.50
C THR A 251 -23.95 -1.01 -3.92
N ILE A 252 -23.89 -2.34 -4.11
CA ILE A 252 -22.74 -3.14 -3.66
C ILE A 252 -21.45 -2.66 -4.33
N VAL A 253 -21.47 -2.51 -5.66
CA VAL A 253 -20.29 -2.09 -6.43
C VAL A 253 -19.85 -0.68 -6.05
N ASP A 254 -20.79 0.25 -5.87
CA ASP A 254 -20.49 1.63 -5.50
C ASP A 254 -19.80 1.69 -4.14
N ILE A 255 -20.33 1.01 -3.12
CA ILE A 255 -19.71 0.98 -1.78
C ILE A 255 -18.30 0.37 -1.87
N MET A 256 -18.13 -0.77 -2.54
CA MET A 256 -16.82 -1.41 -2.70
C MET A 256 -15.80 -0.52 -3.44
N ASN A 257 -16.24 0.20 -4.48
CA ASN A 257 -15.41 1.13 -5.24
C ASN A 257 -15.03 2.36 -4.41
N LEU A 258 -15.95 2.90 -3.61
CA LEU A 258 -15.68 4.02 -2.72
C LEU A 258 -14.65 3.66 -1.67
N ILE A 259 -14.76 2.45 -1.08
CA ILE A 259 -13.74 1.91 -0.18
C ILE A 259 -12.38 1.83 -0.89
N GLY A 260 -12.34 1.27 -2.11
CA GLY A 260 -11.12 1.21 -2.92
C GLY A 260 -10.51 2.60 -3.18
N LYS A 261 -11.33 3.60 -3.52
CA LYS A 261 -10.91 5.00 -3.70
C LYS A 261 -10.30 5.57 -2.42
N CYS A 262 -10.92 5.33 -1.26
CA CYS A 262 -10.42 5.76 0.04
C CYS A 262 -9.02 5.20 0.32
N VAL A 263 -8.83 3.89 0.12
CA VAL A 263 -7.52 3.24 0.36
C VAL A 263 -6.45 3.72 -0.63
N VAL A 264 -6.78 3.91 -1.91
CA VAL A 264 -5.82 4.40 -2.92
C VAL A 264 -5.36 5.82 -2.65
N ALA A 265 -6.23 6.69 -2.11
CA ALA A 265 -5.87 8.06 -1.73
C ALA A 265 -4.73 8.09 -0.69
N GLY A 266 -4.55 7.01 0.07
CA GLY A 266 -3.42 6.77 0.99
C GLY A 266 -2.06 6.55 0.33
N ASN A 267 -2.01 6.13 -0.94
CA ASN A 267 -0.79 5.54 -1.50
C ASN A 267 -0.33 6.22 -2.81
N VAL A 268 -0.07 7.53 -2.74
CA VAL A 268 0.47 8.39 -3.82
C VAL A 268 -0.62 8.98 -4.72
N ARG A 269 -1.20 10.12 -4.30
CA ARG A 269 -1.71 11.09 -5.27
C ARG A 269 -0.52 11.71 -5.99
N ARG A 270 -0.29 11.34 -7.26
CA ARG A 270 0.66 12.05 -8.12
C ARG A 270 -0.01 13.36 -8.51
N CYS A 271 0.37 14.45 -7.86
CA CYS A 271 -0.06 15.78 -8.22
C CYS A 271 0.90 16.34 -9.28
N LEU A 272 0.34 16.94 -10.32
CA LEU A 272 1.09 17.78 -11.25
C LEU A 272 0.95 19.24 -10.78
N PRO A 273 2.03 20.03 -10.73
CA PRO A 273 1.93 21.44 -10.34
C PRO A 273 1.11 22.23 -11.35
N LYS A 274 0.51 23.35 -10.91
CA LYS A 274 -0.40 24.19 -11.71
C LYS A 274 0.17 24.59 -13.08
N TRP A 275 1.47 24.84 -13.14
CA TRP A 275 2.19 25.23 -14.36
C TRP A 275 2.65 24.07 -15.25
N TYR A 276 2.42 22.81 -14.85
CA TYR A 276 2.79 21.66 -15.66
C TYR A 276 1.88 21.57 -16.88
N GLU A 277 2.44 21.35 -18.06
CA GLU A 277 1.68 21.23 -19.31
C GLU A 277 1.34 19.76 -19.58
N VAL A 278 0.06 19.51 -19.86
CA VAL A 278 -0.44 18.21 -20.31
C VAL A 278 -0.96 18.34 -21.74
N LEU A 279 -0.78 17.29 -22.53
CA LEU A 279 -1.27 17.26 -23.90
C LEU A 279 -2.78 16.97 -23.91
N THR A 280 -3.57 17.87 -24.48
CA THR A 280 -5.00 17.73 -24.74
C THR A 280 -5.27 17.54 -26.23
N GLU A 281 -6.50 17.18 -26.62
CA GLU A 281 -6.89 17.13 -28.05
C GLU A 281 -6.64 18.48 -28.76
N ASP A 282 -6.73 19.60 -28.05
CA ASP A 282 -6.52 20.96 -28.58
C ASP A 282 -5.04 21.43 -28.47
N GLY A 283 -4.13 20.57 -28.02
CA GLY A 283 -2.73 20.91 -27.78
C GLY A 283 -2.34 20.95 -26.30
N PHE A 284 -1.16 21.47 -25.99
CA PHE A 284 -0.69 21.56 -24.61
C PHE A 284 -1.48 22.61 -23.83
N LYS A 285 -2.00 22.23 -22.66
CA LYS A 285 -2.63 23.13 -21.69
C LYS A 285 -1.96 22.95 -20.34
N LYS A 286 -1.87 24.02 -19.55
CA LYS A 286 -1.38 23.92 -18.17
C LYS A 286 -2.42 23.21 -17.31
N MET A 287 -1.97 22.52 -16.27
CA MET A 287 -2.87 21.85 -15.31
C MET A 287 -3.90 22.79 -14.69
N GLU A 288 -3.56 24.06 -14.47
CA GLU A 288 -4.50 25.08 -13.97
C GLU A 288 -5.61 25.47 -14.96
N GLU A 289 -5.39 25.22 -16.25
CA GLU A 289 -6.31 25.52 -17.35
C GLU A 289 -7.20 24.32 -17.70
N ILE A 290 -6.92 23.14 -17.14
CA ILE A 290 -7.68 21.92 -17.40
C ILE A 290 -9.06 21.97 -16.74
N THR A 291 -10.08 21.67 -17.54
CA THR A 291 -11.49 21.63 -17.17
C THR A 291 -12.08 20.24 -17.46
N ARG A 292 -13.31 19.99 -16.99
CA ARG A 292 -14.04 18.73 -17.27
C ARG A 292 -14.40 18.52 -18.75
N ASN A 293 -14.27 19.55 -19.58
CA ASN A 293 -14.54 19.46 -21.01
C ASN A 293 -13.30 19.01 -21.80
N ASP A 294 -12.13 19.05 -21.19
CA ASP A 294 -10.89 18.66 -21.85
C ASP A 294 -10.76 17.14 -21.92
N LYS A 295 -10.13 16.68 -23.02
CA LYS A 295 -9.63 15.32 -23.12
C LYS A 295 -8.11 15.33 -23.12
N VAL A 296 -7.52 14.64 -22.15
CA VAL A 296 -6.07 14.57 -21.93
C VAL A 296 -5.51 13.27 -22.50
N LEU A 297 -4.31 13.32 -23.07
CA LEU A 297 -3.63 12.13 -23.57
C LEU A 297 -3.18 11.25 -22.40
N THR A 298 -3.61 9.99 -22.40
CA THR A 298 -3.19 8.94 -21.48
C THR A 298 -2.46 7.83 -22.24
N ALA A 299 -1.96 6.81 -21.53
CA ALA A 299 -1.38 5.63 -22.16
C ALA A 299 -2.37 4.89 -23.09
N ASP A 300 -3.67 5.04 -22.84
CA ASP A 300 -4.76 4.42 -23.60
C ASP A 300 -5.44 5.43 -24.56
N GLY A 301 -4.75 6.50 -24.93
CA GLY A 301 -5.27 7.57 -25.81
C GLY A 301 -5.96 8.71 -25.06
N TYR A 302 -6.68 9.57 -25.79
CA TYR A 302 -7.37 10.73 -25.22
C TYR A 302 -8.58 10.30 -24.37
N LYS A 303 -8.63 10.78 -23.12
CA LYS A 303 -9.71 10.50 -22.16
C LYS A 303 -10.26 11.80 -21.57
N GLN A 304 -11.58 11.85 -21.39
CA GLN A 304 -12.25 13.02 -20.83
C GLN A 304 -11.90 13.20 -19.35
N VAL A 305 -11.63 14.44 -18.97
CA VAL A 305 -11.42 14.83 -17.58
C VAL A 305 -12.76 14.80 -16.85
N LEU A 306 -12.89 13.93 -15.84
CA LEU A 306 -14.12 13.81 -15.06
C LEU A 306 -14.17 14.82 -13.91
N ASN A 307 -13.02 15.09 -13.28
CA ASN A 307 -12.92 16.04 -12.18
C ASN A 307 -11.49 16.57 -12.01
N THR A 308 -11.37 17.76 -11.40
CA THR A 308 -10.10 18.35 -10.98
C THR A 308 -10.14 18.61 -9.48
N PHE A 309 -9.00 18.42 -8.81
CA PHE A 309 -8.89 18.57 -7.35
C PHE A 309 -7.66 19.41 -7.04
N ASP A 310 -7.83 20.52 -6.30
CA ASP A 310 -6.69 21.23 -5.73
C ASP A 310 -6.20 20.45 -4.50
N SER A 311 -4.94 20.00 -4.56
CA SER A 311 -4.32 19.21 -3.49
C SER A 311 -3.54 20.08 -2.49
N GLY A 312 -3.72 21.41 -2.56
CA GLY A 312 -3.06 22.40 -1.72
C GLY A 312 -1.72 22.89 -2.30
N GLU A 313 -1.12 23.83 -1.59
CA GLU A 313 0.18 24.39 -1.96
C GLU A 313 1.32 23.58 -1.35
N GLN A 314 2.36 23.32 -2.14
CA GLN A 314 3.61 22.72 -1.65
C GLN A 314 4.78 23.62 -2.01
N LYS A 315 5.68 23.81 -1.04
CA LYS A 315 6.93 24.51 -1.28
C LYS A 315 7.77 23.70 -2.27
N VAL A 316 8.11 24.33 -3.40
CA VAL A 316 9.03 23.77 -4.39
C VAL A 316 10.43 24.33 -4.18
N LEU A 317 11.44 23.47 -4.36
CA LEU A 317 12.84 23.84 -4.39
C LEU A 317 13.29 23.91 -5.84
N LYS A 318 14.00 25.00 -6.16
CA LYS A 318 14.64 25.15 -7.45
C LYS A 318 16.04 24.53 -7.39
N ILE A 319 16.23 23.47 -8.17
CA ILE A 319 17.47 22.72 -8.26
C ILE A 319 18.19 23.16 -9.53
N LYS A 320 19.27 23.90 -9.36
CA LYS A 320 20.14 24.33 -10.46
C LYS A 320 21.36 23.43 -10.54
N THR A 321 21.48 22.67 -11.61
CA THR A 321 22.66 21.83 -11.87
C THR A 321 23.80 22.68 -12.42
N LEU A 322 25.03 22.19 -12.26
CA LEU A 322 26.25 22.87 -12.74
C LEU A 322 26.26 23.09 -14.27
N ASN A 323 25.55 22.26 -15.03
CA ASN A 323 25.38 22.44 -16.48
C ASN A 323 24.27 23.43 -16.86
N GLY A 324 23.76 24.19 -15.89
CA GLY A 324 22.75 25.23 -16.10
C GLY A 324 21.32 24.73 -16.26
N THR A 325 21.04 23.44 -16.04
CA THR A 325 19.67 22.93 -16.07
C THR A 325 18.98 23.28 -14.75
N GLU A 326 17.77 23.81 -14.85
CA GLU A 326 16.95 24.13 -13.69
C GLU A 326 15.76 23.17 -13.63
N TYR A 327 15.55 22.56 -12.47
CA TYR A 327 14.40 21.72 -12.16
C TYR A 327 13.68 22.30 -10.95
N GLU A 328 12.36 22.16 -10.92
CA GLU A 328 11.57 22.47 -9.74
C GLU A 328 10.95 21.18 -9.23
N ALA A 329 11.15 20.92 -7.95
CA ALA A 329 10.68 19.70 -7.31
C ALA A 329 10.36 19.98 -5.84
N THR A 330 9.41 19.25 -5.28
CA THR A 330 9.11 19.35 -3.84
C THR A 330 10.24 18.69 -3.03
N GLU A 331 10.36 19.05 -1.77
CA GLU A 331 11.36 18.45 -0.85
C GLU A 331 11.31 16.92 -0.80
N LYS A 332 10.12 16.34 -1.03
CA LYS A 332 9.87 14.88 -0.99
C LYS A 332 10.13 14.17 -2.32
N HIS A 333 10.34 14.91 -3.41
CA HIS A 333 10.63 14.30 -4.71
C HIS A 333 11.96 13.54 -4.63
N THR A 334 12.04 12.34 -5.20
CA THR A 334 13.29 11.57 -5.21
C THR A 334 14.01 11.75 -6.54
N LEU A 335 15.31 12.05 -6.47
CA LEU A 335 16.20 12.14 -7.61
C LEU A 335 17.32 11.12 -7.48
N LEU A 336 17.73 10.56 -8.62
CA LEU A 336 18.89 9.69 -8.67
C LEU A 336 20.14 10.56 -8.58
N VAL A 337 20.94 10.33 -7.55
CA VAL A 337 22.23 10.98 -7.34
C VAL A 337 23.35 9.96 -7.44
N TYR A 338 24.52 10.41 -7.83
CA TYR A 338 25.77 9.67 -7.70
C TYR A 338 26.58 10.34 -6.61
N ASN A 339 26.85 9.60 -5.54
CA ASN A 339 27.70 10.03 -4.44
C ASN A 339 29.07 9.34 -4.60
N GLN A 340 30.16 10.09 -4.46
CA GLN A 340 31.52 9.52 -4.65
C GLN A 340 31.85 8.39 -3.68
N ASP A 341 31.27 8.40 -2.48
CA ASP A 341 31.52 7.39 -1.43
C ASP A 341 30.63 6.15 -1.58
N ASN A 342 29.39 6.33 -2.06
CA ASN A 342 28.35 5.30 -2.02
C ASN A 342 27.81 4.86 -3.39
N GLY A 343 28.25 5.48 -4.48
CA GLY A 343 27.77 5.22 -5.83
C GLY A 343 26.37 5.80 -6.10
N PHE A 344 25.56 5.10 -6.88
CA PHE A 344 24.21 5.56 -7.24
C PHE A 344 23.21 5.37 -6.10
N GLU A 345 22.53 6.44 -5.70
CA GLU A 345 21.57 6.47 -4.61
C GLU A 345 20.34 7.30 -5.00
N TRP A 346 19.14 6.90 -4.57
CA TRP A 346 17.95 7.75 -4.69
C TRP A 346 17.81 8.56 -3.41
N LYS A 347 17.87 9.88 -3.51
CA LYS A 347 17.69 10.79 -2.38
C LYS A 347 16.48 11.70 -2.60
N MET A 348 15.76 12.01 -1.52
CA MET A 348 14.76 13.08 -1.58
C MET A 348 15.49 14.41 -1.79
N VAL A 349 14.87 15.38 -2.47
CA VAL A 349 15.50 16.69 -2.74
C VAL A 349 16.03 17.34 -1.47
N LYS A 350 15.29 17.24 -0.36
CA LYS A 350 15.72 17.78 0.95
C LYS A 350 17.00 17.14 1.52
N ASP A 351 17.32 15.92 1.10
CA ASP A 351 18.43 15.12 1.61
C ASP A 351 19.65 15.13 0.68
N ILE A 352 19.60 15.91 -0.43
CA ILE A 352 20.71 16.04 -1.38
C ILE A 352 21.79 16.94 -0.78
N ASP A 353 22.99 16.39 -0.64
CA ASP A 353 24.20 17.12 -0.25
C ASP A 353 24.82 17.75 -1.49
N LYS A 354 24.77 19.09 -1.56
CA LYS A 354 25.25 19.87 -2.72
C LYS A 354 26.74 19.67 -3.01
N ASP A 355 27.52 19.29 -2.01
CA ASP A 355 28.97 19.15 -2.14
C ASP A 355 29.39 17.71 -2.50
N LYS A 356 28.50 16.73 -2.28
CA LYS A 356 28.81 15.30 -2.42
C LYS A 356 27.97 14.55 -3.45
N ASP A 357 26.78 15.05 -3.77
CA ASP A 357 25.81 14.35 -4.61
C ASP A 357 25.72 14.96 -6.01
N PHE A 358 25.97 14.14 -7.03
CA PHE A 358 25.89 14.52 -8.43
C PHE A 358 24.57 14.02 -9.05
N LEU A 359 23.72 14.91 -9.53
CA LEU A 359 22.45 14.51 -10.18
C LEU A 359 22.69 13.71 -11.46
N VAL A 360 22.05 12.53 -11.55
CA VAL A 360 22.17 11.64 -12.70
C VAL A 360 21.01 11.89 -13.65
N LYS A 361 21.30 12.52 -14.79
CA LYS A 361 20.32 12.74 -15.84
C LYS A 361 20.04 11.42 -16.57
N GLN A 362 18.82 10.90 -16.47
CA GLN A 362 18.34 9.95 -17.48
C GLN A 362 18.24 10.71 -18.81
N LYS A 363 19.04 10.34 -19.81
CA LYS A 363 18.74 10.73 -21.19
C LYS A 363 17.36 10.16 -21.51
N LYS A 364 16.42 11.05 -21.85
CA LYS A 364 15.15 10.66 -22.47
C LYS A 364 15.43 9.92 -23.78
#